data_AF-A0A7Z0Q6S0-F1
#
_entry.id   AF-A0A7Z0Q6S0-F1
#
_cell.length_a   1.000
_cell.length_b   1.000
_cell.length_c   1.000
_cell.angle_alpha   90.00
_cell.angle_beta   90.00
_cell.angle_gamma   90.00
#
_symmetry.space_group_name_H-M   'P 1'
#
loop_
_entity.id
_entity.type
_entity.pdbx_description
1 polymer ?
#
loop_
_entity_poly.entity_id
_entity_poly.type
_entity_poly.pdbx_seq_one_letter_code
_entity_poly.pdbx_strand_id
1 'polypeptide(L)'
;MPSRAATVLIVLSVLIAGRAMAFDLEAHRGGRALLPENTLPAFANALSMGVDTLELDAGVTADGEVIISHERGLNPDLARDAGGAYVAPPGTPFVKLRLEDVRAYDVGQIRPDSSYAKQFHDQRAVPGTRIPTLGELFALVRKAGNTRVRFNIETKIDPNHPDESLDPQGFVAKLLQLIEAEGFSDRVMIQSFDWRTLLLVQQQAPNIPTVYLTLQRGSGQTVALDKATNWTAGFSPADHGGSLPRTIKAAGGAVWSPYFGNVTEAVVSEAHTLGLRIVVWTVNKREDMARMIELGVDGIISDRPDLLRQVAGEKGIALPAGTPVAP
;
A
#
# COMPACT_ATOMS: atom_id res chain seq x y z
N MET A 1 -51.80 -50.15 18.58
CA MET A 1 -50.33 -50.29 18.56
C MET A 1 -49.78 -49.30 17.54
N PRO A 2 -49.00 -48.30 17.95
CA PRO A 2 -48.59 -47.16 17.12
C PRO A 2 -47.24 -47.40 16.45
N SER A 3 -47.01 -46.81 15.27
CA SER A 3 -45.69 -46.45 14.73
C SER A 3 -45.84 -46.03 13.26
N ARG A 4 -45.30 -44.93 12.73
CA ARG A 4 -44.51 -43.80 13.24
C ARG A 4 -44.59 -42.74 12.14
N ALA A 5 -44.85 -41.49 12.53
CA ALA A 5 -44.75 -40.33 11.66
C ALA A 5 -43.31 -40.16 11.15
N ALA A 6 -43.15 -39.86 9.86
CA ALA A 6 -41.91 -39.32 9.32
C ALA A 6 -42.15 -37.84 8.96
N THR A 7 -42.02 -36.98 9.96
CA THR A 7 -41.89 -35.54 9.79
C THR A 7 -40.53 -35.28 9.14
N VAL A 8 -40.52 -34.89 7.87
CA VAL A 8 -39.33 -34.39 7.18
C VAL A 8 -39.06 -32.98 7.70
N LEU A 9 -38.12 -32.86 8.65
CA LEU A 9 -37.60 -31.58 9.12
C LEU A 9 -36.50 -31.14 8.14
N ILE A 10 -36.85 -30.30 7.16
CA ILE A 10 -35.85 -29.58 6.36
C ILE A 10 -35.30 -28.46 7.26
N VAL A 11 -34.18 -28.71 7.91
CA VAL A 11 -33.36 -27.67 8.52
C VAL A 11 -32.66 -26.95 7.36
N LEU A 12 -33.24 -25.85 6.90
CA LEU A 12 -32.57 -24.91 6.00
C LEU A 12 -31.57 -24.11 6.85
N SER A 13 -30.39 -24.68 7.10
CA SER A 13 -29.25 -23.95 7.65
C SER A 13 -28.81 -22.93 6.61
N VAL A 14 -29.35 -21.72 6.71
CA VAL A 14 -28.84 -20.55 5.99
C VAL A 14 -27.46 -20.24 6.59
N LEU A 15 -26.44 -20.93 6.10
CA LEU A 15 -25.06 -20.51 6.22
C LEU A 15 -24.92 -19.26 5.35
N ILE A 16 -25.18 -18.08 5.92
CA ILE A 16 -24.50 -16.87 5.48
C ILE A 16 -23.05 -17.04 5.94
N ALA A 17 -22.33 -17.90 5.24
CA ALA A 17 -20.89 -17.79 5.17
C ALA A 17 -20.65 -16.48 4.42
N GLY A 18 -20.52 -15.38 5.16
CA GLY A 18 -19.78 -14.24 4.65
C GLY A 18 -18.49 -14.85 4.11
N ARG A 19 -18.30 -14.77 2.78
CA ARG A 19 -17.07 -15.27 2.17
C ARG A 19 -15.96 -14.59 2.94
N ALA A 20 -15.19 -15.36 3.73
CA ALA A 20 -13.90 -14.90 4.20
C ALA A 20 -13.18 -14.43 2.94
N MET A 21 -13.03 -13.11 2.81
CA MET A 21 -12.32 -12.53 1.68
C MET A 21 -10.89 -13.07 1.77
N ALA A 22 -10.33 -13.46 0.63
CA ALA A 22 -8.99 -14.03 0.60
C ALA A 22 -7.99 -13.04 1.20
N PHE A 23 -7.04 -13.58 1.95
CA PHE A 23 -5.91 -12.84 2.53
C PHE A 23 -5.18 -12.02 1.45
N ASP A 24 -4.89 -10.76 1.72
CA ASP A 24 -4.28 -9.80 0.81
C ASP A 24 -2.76 -9.79 0.98
N LEU A 25 -2.05 -10.44 0.05
CA LEU A 25 -0.59 -10.42 0.02
C LEU A 25 -0.10 -9.23 -0.81
N GLU A 26 0.44 -8.21 -0.15
CA GLU A 26 0.90 -7.00 -0.82
C GLU A 26 2.43 -6.90 -0.90
N ALA A 27 2.95 -6.71 -2.12
CA ALA A 27 4.37 -6.48 -2.35
C ALA A 27 4.70 -5.00 -2.14
N HIS A 28 5.26 -4.66 -0.97
CA HIS A 28 5.63 -3.29 -0.59
C HIS A 28 6.64 -2.72 -1.57
N ARG A 29 6.26 -1.67 -2.30
CA ARG A 29 7.04 -1.05 -3.38
C ARG A 29 7.55 -2.04 -4.41
N GLY A 30 6.78 -3.11 -4.67
CA GLY A 30 7.16 -4.22 -5.56
C GLY A 30 8.08 -5.29 -4.94
N GLY A 31 8.32 -5.25 -3.63
CA GLY A 31 9.25 -6.15 -2.93
C GLY A 31 10.63 -5.50 -2.75
N ARG A 32 10.64 -4.33 -2.08
CA ARG A 32 11.82 -3.48 -1.84
C ARG A 32 13.04 -4.20 -1.27
N ALA A 33 12.90 -5.29 -0.51
CA ALA A 33 14.07 -6.02 -0.01
C ALA A 33 14.70 -6.95 -1.06
N LEU A 34 14.07 -7.15 -2.21
CA LEU A 34 14.54 -8.04 -3.28
C LEU A 34 15.15 -7.26 -4.45
N LEU A 35 14.50 -6.17 -4.87
CA LEU A 35 14.85 -5.34 -6.01
C LEU A 35 14.65 -3.85 -5.68
N PRO A 36 15.20 -2.92 -6.49
CA PRO A 36 15.09 -1.49 -6.22
C PRO A 36 13.62 -1.05 -6.12
N GLU A 37 13.28 -0.38 -5.01
CA GLU A 37 11.89 -0.05 -4.66
C GLU A 37 11.18 0.80 -5.71
N ASN A 38 9.88 0.59 -5.89
CA ASN A 38 9.02 1.41 -6.75
C ASN A 38 9.49 1.45 -8.22
N THR A 39 10.16 0.40 -8.69
CA THR A 39 10.65 0.30 -10.08
C THR A 39 9.94 -0.79 -10.87
N LEU A 40 9.90 -0.64 -12.20
CA LEU A 40 9.33 -1.67 -13.09
C LEU A 40 9.98 -3.06 -12.89
N PRO A 41 11.31 -3.21 -12.70
CA PRO A 41 11.90 -4.50 -12.34
C PRO A 41 11.34 -5.12 -11.06
N ALA A 42 11.13 -4.33 -10.00
CA ALA A 42 10.54 -4.83 -8.75
C ALA A 42 9.10 -5.30 -8.97
N PHE A 43 8.26 -4.51 -9.65
CA PHE A 43 6.89 -4.88 -9.96
C PHE A 43 6.81 -6.11 -10.89
N ALA A 44 7.66 -6.20 -11.90
CA ALA A 44 7.76 -7.37 -12.78
C ALA A 44 8.11 -8.64 -11.99
N ASN A 45 9.01 -8.54 -11.01
CA ASN A 45 9.35 -9.65 -10.12
C ASN A 45 8.17 -10.03 -9.21
N ALA A 46 7.47 -9.07 -8.62
CA ALA A 46 6.26 -9.32 -7.83
C ALA A 46 5.16 -10.03 -8.65
N LEU A 47 4.90 -9.56 -9.88
CA LEU A 47 3.97 -10.20 -10.82
C LEU A 47 4.41 -11.64 -11.14
N SER A 48 5.71 -11.86 -11.38
CA SER A 48 6.26 -13.17 -11.71
C SER A 48 6.15 -14.16 -10.53
N MET A 49 6.33 -13.68 -9.30
CA MET A 49 6.13 -14.50 -8.09
C MET A 49 4.66 -14.84 -7.87
N GLY A 50 3.77 -13.93 -8.25
CA GLY A 50 2.33 -13.95 -7.94
C GLY A 50 2.08 -13.24 -6.63
N VAL A 51 1.35 -12.13 -6.65
CA VAL A 51 0.91 -11.43 -5.44
C VAL A 51 -0.52 -10.95 -5.68
N ASP A 52 -1.26 -10.65 -4.62
CA ASP A 52 -2.64 -10.16 -4.76
C ASP A 52 -2.65 -8.68 -5.12
N THR A 53 -1.74 -7.92 -4.51
CA THR A 53 -1.69 -6.47 -4.62
C THR A 53 -0.25 -5.98 -4.79
N LEU A 54 -0.04 -5.06 -5.74
CA LEU A 54 1.16 -4.25 -5.81
C LEU A 54 0.94 -3.03 -4.93
N GLU A 55 1.74 -2.89 -3.88
CA GLU A 55 1.73 -1.70 -3.05
C GLU A 55 2.82 -0.75 -3.58
N LEU A 56 2.48 0.54 -3.64
CA LEU A 56 3.36 1.56 -4.22
C LEU A 56 3.02 2.96 -3.72
N ASP A 57 3.97 3.86 -3.95
CA ASP A 57 3.89 5.25 -3.55
C ASP A 57 3.81 6.15 -4.77
N ALA A 58 2.90 7.13 -4.78
CA ALA A 58 2.75 8.10 -5.86
C ALA A 58 3.33 9.46 -5.49
N GLY A 59 3.87 10.16 -6.49
CA GLY A 59 4.24 11.57 -6.46
C GLY A 59 3.78 12.26 -7.75
N VAL A 60 3.87 13.60 -7.80
CA VAL A 60 3.50 14.40 -8.98
C VAL A 60 4.64 15.33 -9.37
N THR A 61 4.95 15.40 -10.65
CA THR A 61 5.99 16.28 -11.22
C THR A 61 5.48 17.70 -11.45
N ALA A 62 6.39 18.64 -11.73
CA ALA A 62 6.05 20.04 -12.04
C ALA A 62 5.15 20.20 -13.29
N ASP A 63 5.27 19.30 -14.26
CA ASP A 63 4.42 19.21 -15.45
C ASP A 63 3.16 18.35 -15.25
N GLY A 64 2.93 17.85 -14.04
CA GLY A 64 1.68 17.22 -13.63
C GLY A 64 1.56 15.74 -13.97
N GLU A 65 2.69 15.05 -14.18
CA GLU A 65 2.78 13.60 -14.40
C GLU A 65 2.80 12.85 -13.07
N VAL A 66 2.08 11.72 -12.99
CA VAL A 66 2.05 10.88 -11.79
C VAL A 66 3.17 9.84 -11.87
N ILE A 67 4.14 9.97 -10.97
CA ILE A 67 5.31 9.09 -10.86
C ILE A 67 5.20 8.18 -9.65
N ILE A 68 6.02 7.12 -9.63
CA ILE A 68 6.08 6.15 -8.53
C ILE A 68 7.36 6.40 -7.73
N SER A 69 7.24 6.91 -6.50
CA SER A 69 8.35 7.16 -5.59
C SER A 69 7.85 7.32 -4.16
N HIS A 70 8.59 6.78 -3.19
CA HIS A 70 8.26 6.89 -1.77
C HIS A 70 8.47 8.30 -1.20
N GLU A 71 9.58 8.92 -1.57
CA GLU A 71 9.89 10.27 -1.11
C GLU A 71 9.13 11.30 -1.97
N ARG A 72 8.87 12.48 -1.41
CA ARG A 72 8.30 13.62 -2.13
C ARG A 72 9.29 14.30 -3.09
N GLY A 73 10.57 13.90 -3.02
CA GLY A 73 11.64 14.38 -3.89
C GLY A 73 12.70 13.31 -4.15
N LEU A 74 13.73 13.66 -4.91
CA LEU A 74 14.82 12.75 -5.25
C LEU A 74 15.53 12.21 -4.00
N ASN A 75 15.42 10.91 -3.74
CA ASN A 75 16.01 10.31 -2.55
C ASN A 75 17.56 10.28 -2.63
N PRO A 76 18.30 10.95 -1.71
CA PRO A 76 19.77 10.97 -1.71
C PRO A 76 20.44 9.60 -1.58
N ASP A 77 19.76 8.59 -1.04
CA ASP A 77 20.27 7.24 -0.89
C ASP A 77 19.94 6.33 -2.08
N LEU A 78 19.16 6.80 -3.06
CA LEU A 78 18.75 5.98 -4.21
C LEU A 78 19.09 6.65 -5.55
N ALA A 79 18.82 7.95 -5.69
CA ALA A 79 18.91 8.65 -6.96
C ALA A 79 20.36 9.06 -7.30
N ARG A 80 20.79 8.68 -8.50
CA ARG A 80 22.10 9.01 -9.08
C ARG A 80 21.93 9.77 -10.37
N ASP A 81 22.72 10.81 -10.57
CA ASP A 81 22.75 11.55 -11.82
C ASP A 81 23.43 10.77 -12.96
N ALA A 82 23.47 11.35 -14.16
CA ALA A 82 24.12 10.76 -15.33
C ALA A 82 25.64 10.58 -15.18
N GLY A 83 26.28 11.32 -14.26
CA GLY A 83 27.68 11.14 -13.88
C GLY A 83 27.90 10.01 -12.88
N GLY A 84 26.82 9.41 -12.37
CA GLY A 84 26.84 8.34 -11.38
C GLY A 84 26.98 8.83 -9.94
N ALA A 85 26.93 10.14 -9.70
CA ALA A 85 26.96 10.72 -8.36
C ALA A 85 25.56 10.69 -7.73
N TYR A 86 25.49 10.30 -6.47
CA TYR A 86 24.23 10.32 -5.74
C TYR A 86 23.82 11.75 -5.37
N VAL A 87 22.52 12.03 -5.45
CA VAL A 87 21.91 13.32 -5.11
C VAL A 87 22.33 13.77 -3.70
N ALA A 88 22.67 15.04 -3.54
CA ALA A 88 22.98 15.61 -2.23
C ALA A 88 21.70 15.85 -1.41
N PRO A 89 21.71 15.62 -0.09
CA PRO A 89 20.59 15.97 0.77
C PRO A 89 20.46 17.50 0.98
N PRO A 90 19.23 18.05 1.03
CA PRO A 90 17.96 17.39 0.75
C PRO A 90 17.72 17.20 -0.75
N GLY A 91 17.00 16.14 -1.10
CA GLY A 91 16.53 15.90 -2.45
C GLY A 91 15.64 17.02 -2.98
N THR A 92 15.68 17.29 -4.29
CA THR A 92 14.75 18.24 -4.91
C THR A 92 13.34 17.65 -4.97
N PRO A 93 12.30 18.32 -4.45
CA PRO A 93 10.91 17.87 -4.56
C PRO A 93 10.46 17.67 -6.00
N PHE A 94 9.68 16.62 -6.26
CA PHE A 94 9.25 16.27 -7.62
C PHE A 94 8.35 17.33 -8.25
N VAL A 95 7.56 18.05 -7.44
CA VAL A 95 6.75 19.19 -7.92
C VAL A 95 7.56 20.38 -8.46
N LYS A 96 8.90 20.32 -8.35
CA LYS A 96 9.83 21.31 -8.91
C LYS A 96 10.62 20.79 -10.12
N LEU A 97 10.41 19.53 -10.51
CA LEU A 97 11.09 18.85 -11.61
C LEU A 97 10.08 18.42 -12.67
N ARG A 98 10.41 18.59 -13.95
CA ARG A 98 9.58 18.02 -15.04
C ARG A 98 9.85 16.52 -15.14
N LEU A 99 8.95 15.75 -15.76
CA LEU A 99 9.15 14.31 -15.92
C LEU A 99 10.46 13.96 -16.64
N GLU A 100 10.85 14.78 -17.62
CA GLU A 100 12.12 14.60 -18.34
C GLU A 100 13.34 14.69 -17.42
N ASP A 101 13.33 15.61 -16.44
CA ASP A 101 14.40 15.76 -15.46
C ASP A 101 14.42 14.58 -14.49
N VAL A 102 13.24 14.14 -14.03
CA VAL A 102 13.10 12.97 -13.14
C VAL A 102 13.67 11.72 -13.80
N ARG A 103 13.42 11.52 -15.09
CA ARG A 103 13.91 10.38 -15.88
C ARG A 103 15.42 10.39 -16.15
N ALA A 104 16.11 11.49 -15.83
CA ALA A 104 17.56 11.53 -15.93
C ALA A 104 18.26 10.71 -14.84
N TYR A 105 17.58 10.40 -13.72
CA TYR A 105 18.17 9.74 -12.56
C TYR A 105 18.07 8.21 -12.60
N ASP A 106 19.18 7.54 -12.27
CA ASP A 106 19.21 6.10 -11.97
C ASP A 106 18.87 5.87 -10.49
N VAL A 107 17.86 5.05 -10.23
CA VAL A 107 17.41 4.61 -8.89
C VAL A 107 17.60 3.11 -8.67
N GLY A 108 18.31 2.44 -9.58
CA GLY A 108 18.51 0.99 -9.55
C GLY A 108 19.55 0.49 -8.55
N GLN A 109 20.19 1.39 -7.81
CA GLN A 109 21.31 1.07 -6.93
C GLN A 109 21.29 1.94 -5.67
N ILE A 110 21.16 1.32 -4.51
CA ILE A 110 21.27 2.00 -3.21
C ILE A 110 22.67 2.59 -3.05
N ARG A 111 22.76 3.80 -2.48
CA ARG A 111 24.01 4.43 -2.03
C ARG A 111 24.77 3.49 -1.09
N PRO A 112 25.99 3.06 -1.46
CA PRO A 112 26.84 2.29 -0.57
C PRO A 112 27.00 3.01 0.78
N ASP A 113 27.06 2.24 1.86
CA ASP A 113 27.28 2.72 3.24
C ASP A 113 26.13 3.52 3.89
N SER A 114 25.05 3.82 3.16
CA SER A 114 23.85 4.43 3.74
C SER A 114 23.21 3.53 4.80
N SER A 115 22.43 4.12 5.72
CA SER A 115 21.60 3.34 6.65
C SER A 115 20.60 2.46 5.90
N TYR A 116 20.10 2.95 4.77
CA TYR A 116 19.22 2.22 3.88
C TYR A 116 19.90 0.97 3.29
N ALA A 117 21.16 1.07 2.85
CA ALA A 117 21.94 -0.08 2.38
C ALA A 117 22.14 -1.14 3.48
N LYS A 118 22.34 -0.72 4.74
CA LYS A 118 22.46 -1.66 5.87
C LYS A 118 21.15 -2.41 6.12
N GLN A 119 20.03 -1.71 5.98
CA GLN A 119 18.70 -2.32 6.13
C GLN A 119 18.39 -3.32 5.01
N PHE A 120 18.76 -3.01 3.76
CA PHE A 120 18.47 -3.81 2.57
C PHE A 120 19.74 -4.37 1.92
N HIS A 121 20.62 -4.95 2.73
CA HIS A 121 21.94 -5.43 2.31
C HIS A 121 21.89 -6.54 1.23
N ASP A 122 20.81 -7.32 1.19
CA ASP A 122 20.59 -8.39 0.20
C ASP A 122 19.83 -7.91 -1.06
N GLN A 123 19.43 -6.65 -1.15
CA GLN A 123 18.70 -6.14 -2.32
C GLN A 123 19.58 -6.23 -3.57
N ARG A 124 19.07 -6.84 -4.63
CA ARG A 124 19.80 -6.96 -5.89
C ARG A 124 19.68 -5.67 -6.69
N ALA A 125 20.81 -5.01 -6.93
CA ALA A 125 20.89 -3.85 -7.81
C ALA A 125 20.49 -4.15 -9.25
N VAL A 126 19.89 -3.16 -9.91
CA VAL A 126 19.59 -3.15 -11.35
C VAL A 126 20.03 -1.80 -11.94
N PRO A 127 21.35 -1.59 -12.17
CA PRO A 127 21.89 -0.36 -12.73
C PRO A 127 21.14 0.13 -13.98
N GLY A 128 20.93 1.43 -14.10
CA GLY A 128 20.22 2.03 -15.22
C GLY A 128 18.70 2.07 -15.07
N THR A 129 18.16 1.71 -13.90
CA THR A 129 16.71 1.73 -13.66
C THR A 129 16.23 3.15 -13.36
N ARG A 130 15.16 3.60 -14.03
CA ARG A 130 14.57 4.93 -13.85
C ARG A 130 13.37 4.91 -12.91
N ILE A 131 13.02 6.08 -12.37
CA ILE A 131 11.75 6.31 -11.68
C ILE A 131 10.62 6.17 -12.72
N PRO A 132 9.68 5.23 -12.57
CA PRO A 132 8.61 5.04 -13.53
C PRO A 132 7.43 5.97 -13.26
N THR A 133 6.66 6.23 -14.31
CA THR A 133 5.30 6.75 -14.21
C THR A 133 4.32 5.66 -13.78
N LEU A 134 3.19 6.05 -13.19
CA LEU A 134 2.13 5.09 -12.87
C LEU A 134 1.54 4.45 -14.14
N GLY A 135 1.45 5.20 -15.25
CA GLY A 135 1.02 4.67 -16.55
C GLY A 135 1.93 3.56 -17.08
N GLU A 136 3.25 3.66 -16.90
CA GLU A 136 4.20 2.61 -17.28
C GLU A 136 4.00 1.32 -16.48
N LEU A 137 3.67 1.42 -15.18
CA LEU A 137 3.32 0.24 -14.38
C LEU A 137 2.02 -0.41 -14.88
N PHE A 138 0.99 0.37 -15.18
CA PHE A 138 -0.25 -0.15 -15.76
C PHE A 138 -0.01 -0.83 -17.12
N ALA A 139 0.84 -0.26 -17.97
CA ALA A 139 1.27 -0.87 -19.22
C ALA A 139 2.01 -2.21 -18.98
N LEU A 140 2.89 -2.29 -17.98
CA LEU A 140 3.58 -3.52 -17.60
C LEU A 140 2.59 -4.63 -17.18
N VAL A 141 1.57 -4.28 -16.37
CA VAL A 141 0.53 -5.24 -15.94
C VAL A 141 -0.30 -5.74 -17.12
N ARG A 142 -0.64 -4.87 -18.09
CA ARG A 142 -1.30 -5.29 -19.33
C ARG A 142 -0.41 -6.21 -20.16
N LYS A 143 0.88 -5.88 -20.30
CA LYS A 143 1.89 -6.71 -21.00
C LYS A 143 2.02 -8.09 -20.38
N ALA A 144 1.91 -8.20 -19.05
CA ALA A 144 1.91 -9.47 -18.33
C ALA A 144 0.64 -10.33 -18.57
N GLY A 145 -0.39 -9.77 -19.21
CA GLY A 145 -1.70 -10.42 -19.33
C GLY A 145 -2.42 -10.58 -17.99
N ASN A 146 -2.02 -9.82 -16.96
CA ASN A 146 -2.55 -9.98 -15.62
C ASN A 146 -3.85 -9.19 -15.43
N THR A 147 -4.94 -9.92 -15.24
CA THR A 147 -6.28 -9.36 -15.06
C THR A 147 -6.76 -9.34 -13.61
N ARG A 148 -5.93 -9.78 -12.66
CA ARG A 148 -6.34 -10.04 -11.27
C ARG A 148 -5.62 -9.19 -10.23
N VAL A 149 -4.36 -8.85 -10.47
CA VAL A 149 -3.56 -8.08 -9.52
C VAL A 149 -4.21 -6.73 -9.25
N ARG A 150 -4.23 -6.33 -7.98
CA ARG A 150 -4.73 -5.04 -7.50
C ARG A 150 -3.59 -4.09 -7.22
N PHE A 151 -3.93 -2.85 -6.90
CA PHE A 151 -2.98 -1.79 -6.55
C PHE A 151 -3.42 -1.11 -5.26
N ASN A 152 -2.49 -0.96 -4.34
CA ASN A 152 -2.65 -0.13 -3.16
C ASN A 152 -1.71 1.07 -3.29
N ILE A 153 -2.25 2.23 -3.69
CA ILE A 153 -1.47 3.39 -4.11
C ILE A 153 -1.47 4.44 -3.01
N GLU A 154 -0.29 4.76 -2.45
CA GLU A 154 -0.16 5.82 -1.44
C GLU A 154 -0.04 7.20 -2.07
N THR A 155 -0.84 8.17 -1.62
CA THR A 155 -0.57 9.59 -1.92
C THR A 155 0.54 10.10 -1.01
N LYS A 156 1.75 10.32 -1.51
CA LYS A 156 2.86 10.89 -0.71
C LYS A 156 2.76 12.40 -0.59
N ILE A 157 2.06 12.81 0.46
CA ILE A 157 1.88 14.19 0.89
C ILE A 157 2.10 14.30 2.39
N ASP A 158 2.50 15.49 2.85
CA ASP A 158 2.70 15.77 4.27
C ASP A 158 2.10 17.13 4.63
N PRO A 159 1.12 17.18 5.55
CA PRO A 159 0.48 18.42 5.96
C PRO A 159 1.45 19.42 6.59
N ASN A 160 2.62 18.98 7.06
CA ASN A 160 3.63 19.83 7.68
C ASN A 160 4.71 20.29 6.68
N HIS A 161 4.70 19.77 5.45
CA HIS A 161 5.60 20.15 4.37
C HIS A 161 4.83 20.39 3.05
N PRO A 162 3.89 21.36 3.03
CA PRO A 162 2.96 21.53 1.91
C PRO A 162 3.64 21.92 0.58
N ASP A 163 4.87 22.46 0.61
CA ASP A 163 5.60 22.89 -0.60
C ASP A 163 6.38 21.74 -1.29
N GLU A 164 6.32 20.52 -0.75
CA GLU A 164 7.02 19.34 -1.29
C GLU A 164 6.15 18.48 -2.21
N SER A 165 4.85 18.75 -2.28
CA SER A 165 3.90 18.06 -3.17
C SER A 165 2.84 19.03 -3.69
N LEU A 166 1.93 18.54 -4.54
CA LEU A 166 0.67 19.27 -4.78
C LEU A 166 -0.15 19.31 -3.49
N ASP A 167 -1.09 20.24 -3.41
CA ASP A 167 -2.12 20.20 -2.37
C ASP A 167 -3.00 18.93 -2.51
N PRO A 168 -3.75 18.55 -1.45
CA PRO A 168 -4.56 17.33 -1.50
C PRO A 168 -5.54 17.26 -2.68
N GLN A 169 -6.13 18.40 -3.07
CA GLN A 169 -7.11 18.46 -4.16
C GLN A 169 -6.45 18.21 -5.53
N GLY A 170 -5.34 18.89 -5.82
CA GLY A 170 -4.59 18.75 -7.04
C GLY A 170 -3.96 17.37 -7.18
N PHE A 171 -3.43 16.83 -6.07
CA PHE A 171 -2.87 15.47 -6.05
C PHE A 171 -3.95 14.44 -6.41
N VAL A 172 -5.07 14.43 -5.66
CA VAL A 172 -6.15 13.45 -5.86
C VAL A 172 -6.74 13.58 -7.26
N ALA A 173 -6.94 14.79 -7.77
CA ALA A 173 -7.45 15.01 -9.12
C ALA A 173 -6.54 14.38 -10.19
N LYS A 174 -5.22 14.59 -10.10
CA LYS A 174 -4.25 14.00 -11.04
C LYS A 174 -4.22 12.47 -10.97
N LEU A 175 -4.22 11.92 -9.76
CA LEU A 175 -4.20 10.48 -9.55
C LEU A 175 -5.46 9.81 -10.10
N LEU A 176 -6.65 10.31 -9.73
CA LEU A 176 -7.93 9.75 -10.18
C LEU A 176 -8.12 9.88 -11.69
N GLN A 177 -7.73 11.03 -12.27
CA GLN A 177 -7.79 11.24 -13.72
C GLN A 177 -6.98 10.18 -14.47
N LEU A 178 -5.75 9.87 -14.00
CA LEU A 178 -4.91 8.86 -14.62
C LEU A 178 -5.47 7.44 -14.44
N ILE A 179 -5.93 7.08 -13.23
CA ILE A 179 -6.51 5.77 -12.95
C ILE A 179 -7.71 5.49 -13.87
N GLU A 180 -8.59 6.48 -14.04
CA GLU A 180 -9.76 6.37 -14.89
C GLU A 180 -9.38 6.29 -16.37
N ALA A 181 -8.47 7.15 -16.83
CA ALA A 181 -7.99 7.14 -18.22
C ALA A 181 -7.33 5.80 -18.61
N GLU A 182 -6.68 5.14 -17.65
CA GLU A 182 -6.05 3.84 -17.83
C GLU A 182 -7.04 2.67 -17.61
N GLY A 183 -8.25 2.92 -17.13
CA GLY A 183 -9.27 1.88 -16.91
C GLY A 183 -8.88 0.89 -15.80
N PHE A 184 -8.26 1.38 -14.73
CA PHE A 184 -7.83 0.58 -13.57
C PHE A 184 -8.68 0.79 -12.32
N SER A 185 -9.72 1.65 -12.38
CA SER A 185 -10.55 2.03 -11.23
C SER A 185 -11.06 0.84 -10.39
N ASP A 186 -11.45 -0.28 -11.03
CA ASP A 186 -11.95 -1.49 -10.34
C ASP A 186 -10.86 -2.33 -9.65
N ARG A 187 -9.58 -2.01 -9.84
CA ARG A 187 -8.43 -2.75 -9.28
C ARG A 187 -7.59 -1.91 -8.33
N VAL A 188 -7.93 -0.65 -8.12
CA VAL A 188 -7.17 0.27 -7.28
C VAL A 188 -7.87 0.48 -5.94
N MET A 189 -7.08 0.53 -4.88
CA MET A 189 -7.41 1.20 -3.63
C MET A 189 -6.36 2.29 -3.37
N ILE A 190 -6.77 3.36 -2.68
CA ILE A 190 -5.90 4.49 -2.38
C ILE A 190 -5.63 4.54 -0.87
N GLN A 191 -4.36 4.56 -0.50
CA GLN A 191 -3.92 4.69 0.88
C GLN A 191 -3.27 6.05 1.15
N SER A 192 -3.32 6.51 2.39
CA SER A 192 -2.65 7.75 2.80
C SER A 192 -2.56 7.85 4.31
N PHE A 193 -1.48 8.49 4.79
CA PHE A 193 -1.43 9.02 6.16
C PHE A 193 -2.19 10.34 6.30
N ASP A 194 -2.22 11.16 5.25
CA ASP A 194 -2.98 12.41 5.22
C ASP A 194 -4.42 12.11 4.82
N TRP A 195 -5.31 12.02 5.80
CA TRP A 195 -6.70 11.62 5.59
C TRP A 195 -7.47 12.61 4.72
N ARG A 196 -6.96 13.83 4.49
CA ARG A 196 -7.60 14.79 3.59
C ARG A 196 -7.68 14.25 2.17
N THR A 197 -6.65 13.51 1.71
CA THR A 197 -6.68 12.90 0.36
C THR A 197 -7.73 11.80 0.28
N LEU A 198 -7.91 11.01 1.35
CA LEU A 198 -8.89 9.92 1.39
C LEU A 198 -10.34 10.44 1.36
N LEU A 199 -10.65 11.52 2.09
CA LEU A 199 -11.97 12.15 2.03
C LEU A 199 -12.29 12.67 0.62
N LEU A 200 -11.29 13.24 -0.06
CA LEU A 200 -11.43 13.72 -1.44
C LEU A 200 -11.65 12.55 -2.41
N VAL A 201 -10.97 11.41 -2.22
CA VAL A 201 -11.20 10.20 -3.01
C VAL A 201 -12.62 9.68 -2.80
N GLN A 202 -13.09 9.56 -1.55
CA GLN A 202 -14.46 9.13 -1.26
C GLN A 202 -15.51 10.03 -1.89
N GLN A 203 -15.25 11.34 -1.95
CA GLN A 203 -16.14 12.31 -2.57
C GLN A 203 -16.15 12.20 -4.11
N GLN A 204 -14.97 12.04 -4.74
CA GLN A 204 -14.81 12.14 -6.19
C GLN A 204 -14.92 10.78 -6.92
N ALA A 205 -14.56 9.69 -6.24
CA ALA A 205 -14.55 8.33 -6.77
C ALA A 205 -14.98 7.32 -5.68
N PRO A 206 -16.25 7.35 -5.24
CA PRO A 206 -16.73 6.53 -4.10
C PRO A 206 -16.62 5.01 -4.31
N ASN A 207 -16.41 4.54 -5.54
CA ASN A 207 -16.19 3.13 -5.85
C ASN A 207 -14.75 2.67 -5.56
N ILE A 208 -13.79 3.60 -5.43
CA ILE A 208 -12.40 3.28 -5.09
C ILE A 208 -12.28 3.20 -3.57
N PRO A 209 -11.94 2.02 -3.00
CA PRO A 209 -11.77 1.88 -1.56
C PRO A 209 -10.61 2.75 -1.04
N THR A 210 -10.83 3.37 0.12
CA THR A 210 -9.78 4.13 0.83
C THR A 210 -9.21 3.35 2.01
N VAL A 211 -7.88 3.41 2.14
CA VAL A 211 -7.08 2.70 3.13
C VAL A 211 -6.41 3.71 4.06
N TYR A 212 -6.77 3.67 5.34
CA TYR A 212 -6.34 4.67 6.33
C TYR A 212 -5.04 4.20 7.01
N LEU A 213 -3.91 4.82 6.66
CA LEU A 213 -2.63 4.53 7.29
C LEU A 213 -2.53 5.21 8.65
N THR A 214 -1.98 4.49 9.64
CA THR A 214 -1.79 5.03 11.00
C THR A 214 -0.45 4.61 11.59
N LEU A 215 0.27 5.58 12.19
CA LEU A 215 1.45 5.34 13.01
C LEU A 215 1.30 6.12 14.32
N GLN A 216 1.19 5.40 15.44
CA GLN A 216 0.93 5.98 16.78
C GLN A 216 2.22 6.29 17.57
N ARG A 217 3.41 6.03 17.01
CA ARG A 217 4.66 6.04 17.77
C ARG A 217 5.86 6.50 16.95
N GLY A 218 6.91 6.93 17.67
CA GLY A 218 8.17 7.38 17.08
C GLY A 218 8.09 8.81 16.53
N SER A 219 9.18 9.28 15.94
CA SER A 219 9.28 10.63 15.36
C SER A 219 8.33 10.87 14.19
N GLY A 220 7.83 9.80 13.55
CA GLY A 220 6.87 9.85 12.45
C GLY A 220 5.41 9.66 12.87
N GLN A 221 5.06 9.89 14.14
CA GLN A 221 3.68 9.73 14.61
C GLN A 221 2.70 10.58 13.79
N THR A 222 1.72 9.93 13.17
CA THR A 222 0.68 10.60 12.37
C THR A 222 -0.66 10.68 13.12
N VAL A 223 -0.90 9.80 14.09
CA VAL A 223 -2.15 9.78 14.86
C VAL A 223 -1.90 9.73 16.37
N ALA A 224 -2.74 10.42 17.14
CA ALA A 224 -2.80 10.37 18.60
C ALA A 224 -4.18 9.82 19.03
N LEU A 225 -4.27 9.14 20.18
CA LEU A 225 -5.53 8.52 20.63
C LEU A 225 -6.46 9.49 21.37
N ASP A 226 -5.94 10.66 21.75
CA ASP A 226 -6.60 11.63 22.63
C ASP A 226 -6.96 12.95 21.92
N LYS A 227 -6.62 13.10 20.65
CA LYS A 227 -6.89 14.30 19.85
C LYS A 227 -6.76 14.06 18.35
N ALA A 228 -7.35 14.94 17.57
CA ALA A 228 -7.02 15.07 16.14
C ALA A 228 -5.58 15.59 15.96
N THR A 229 -4.95 15.17 14.86
CA THR A 229 -3.66 15.69 14.38
C THR A 229 -3.85 16.36 13.02
N ASN A 230 -2.80 17.06 12.53
CA ASN A 230 -2.78 17.63 11.18
C ASN A 230 -2.99 16.59 10.07
N TRP A 231 -2.77 15.31 10.36
CA TRP A 231 -2.90 14.20 9.42
C TRP A 231 -4.33 13.65 9.34
N THR A 232 -5.09 13.76 10.42
CA THR A 232 -6.41 13.08 10.56
C THR A 232 -7.58 13.87 9.99
N ALA A 233 -7.35 14.95 9.24
CA ALA A 233 -8.41 15.78 8.65
C ALA A 233 -9.50 16.23 9.66
N GLY A 234 -9.11 16.48 10.91
CA GLY A 234 -10.02 16.89 11.99
C GLY A 234 -10.71 15.76 12.75
N PHE A 235 -10.55 14.50 12.34
CA PHE A 235 -11.09 13.35 13.06
C PHE A 235 -10.25 13.03 14.31
N SER A 236 -10.87 13.15 15.48
CA SER A 236 -10.21 12.91 16.76
C SER A 236 -10.60 11.54 17.33
N PRO A 237 -9.65 10.63 17.61
CA PRO A 237 -10.01 9.39 18.28
C PRO A 237 -10.61 9.56 19.67
N ALA A 238 -10.40 10.70 20.35
CA ALA A 238 -11.06 11.00 21.61
C ALA A 238 -12.60 11.01 21.49
N ASP A 239 -13.13 11.48 20.35
CA ASP A 239 -14.58 11.53 20.08
C ASP A 239 -15.17 10.12 19.88
N HIS A 240 -14.30 9.12 19.74
CA HIS A 240 -14.63 7.72 19.56
C HIS A 240 -14.06 6.83 20.68
N GLY A 241 -13.83 7.41 21.87
CA GLY A 241 -13.34 6.69 23.04
C GLY A 241 -11.94 6.10 22.86
N GLY A 242 -11.07 6.77 22.10
CA GLY A 242 -9.71 6.35 21.80
C GLY A 242 -9.58 5.23 20.75
N SER A 243 -10.68 4.82 20.10
CA SER A 243 -10.67 3.73 19.13
C SER A 243 -10.36 4.21 17.71
N LEU A 244 -9.22 3.76 17.16
CA LEU A 244 -8.88 4.01 15.76
C LEU A 244 -9.87 3.35 14.78
N PRO A 245 -10.28 2.08 14.95
CA PRO A 245 -11.31 1.49 14.09
C PRO A 245 -12.60 2.32 14.02
N ARG A 246 -13.12 2.79 15.16
CA ARG A 246 -14.33 3.62 15.18
C ARG A 246 -14.13 4.98 14.52
N THR A 247 -12.97 5.59 14.72
CA THR A 247 -12.60 6.87 14.09
C THR A 247 -12.52 6.74 12.57
N ILE A 248 -11.84 5.71 12.08
CA ILE A 248 -11.69 5.43 10.64
C ILE A 248 -13.06 5.11 10.02
N LYS A 249 -13.90 4.34 10.72
CA LYS A 249 -15.25 4.06 10.26
C LYS A 249 -16.10 5.35 10.15
N ALA A 250 -15.99 6.24 11.14
CA ALA A 250 -16.66 7.53 11.11
C ALA A 250 -16.15 8.43 9.97
N ALA A 251 -14.88 8.31 9.60
CA ALA A 251 -14.28 8.99 8.46
C ALA A 251 -14.60 8.34 7.10
N GLY A 252 -15.42 7.28 7.05
CA GLY A 252 -15.83 6.62 5.80
C GLY A 252 -14.86 5.54 5.29
N GLY A 253 -13.84 5.18 6.06
CA GLY A 253 -12.82 4.22 5.63
C GLY A 253 -13.35 2.81 5.35
N ALA A 254 -12.73 2.13 4.39
CA ALA A 254 -13.01 0.74 4.03
C ALA A 254 -11.95 -0.22 4.60
N VAL A 255 -10.71 0.25 4.69
CA VAL A 255 -9.57 -0.53 5.19
C VAL A 255 -8.80 0.33 6.20
N TRP A 256 -8.41 -0.28 7.31
CA TRP A 256 -7.43 0.28 8.23
C TRP A 256 -6.07 -0.36 7.99
N SER A 257 -5.02 0.44 7.86
CA SER A 257 -3.66 -0.04 7.67
C SER A 257 -2.71 0.45 8.76
N PRO A 258 -2.63 -0.25 9.92
CA PRO A 258 -1.74 0.11 11.01
C PRO A 258 -0.35 -0.48 10.86
N TYR A 259 0.61 0.18 11.50
CA TYR A 259 1.89 -0.43 11.82
C TYR A 259 1.69 -1.70 12.67
N PHE A 260 2.24 -2.83 12.22
CA PHE A 260 1.96 -4.16 12.76
C PHE A 260 2.21 -4.32 14.26
N GLY A 261 3.17 -3.57 14.83
CA GLY A 261 3.49 -3.65 16.26
C GLY A 261 2.43 -3.03 17.17
N ASN A 262 1.40 -2.39 16.63
CA ASN A 262 0.25 -1.87 17.38
C ASN A 262 -0.97 -2.80 17.34
N VAL A 263 -0.86 -3.97 16.68
CA VAL A 263 -1.99 -4.84 16.40
C VAL A 263 -2.13 -5.93 17.46
N THR A 264 -3.37 -6.13 17.91
CA THR A 264 -3.81 -7.14 18.87
C THR A 264 -5.10 -7.80 18.37
N GLU A 265 -5.46 -8.96 18.91
CA GLU A 265 -6.72 -9.65 18.57
C GLU A 265 -7.95 -8.77 18.83
N ALA A 266 -7.93 -7.99 19.92
CA ALA A 266 -9.03 -7.11 20.28
C ALA A 266 -9.27 -6.01 19.22
N VAL A 267 -8.21 -5.39 18.69
CA VAL A 267 -8.37 -4.34 17.66
C VAL A 267 -8.73 -4.91 16.29
N VAL A 268 -8.28 -6.13 15.97
CA VAL A 268 -8.71 -6.85 14.76
C VAL A 268 -10.21 -7.14 14.84
N SER A 269 -10.67 -7.70 15.96
CA SER A 269 -12.08 -8.02 16.20
C SER A 269 -12.97 -6.77 16.17
N GLU A 270 -12.53 -5.66 16.75
CA GLU A 270 -13.26 -4.37 16.67
C GLU A 270 -13.35 -3.87 15.22
N ALA A 271 -12.25 -3.90 14.47
CA ALA A 271 -12.23 -3.50 13.05
C ALA A 271 -13.21 -4.34 12.21
N HIS A 272 -13.18 -5.66 12.37
CA HIS A 272 -14.09 -6.57 11.67
C HIS A 272 -15.55 -6.35 12.05
N THR A 273 -15.84 -6.10 13.33
CA THR A 273 -17.21 -5.79 13.81
C THR A 273 -17.77 -4.52 13.17
N LEU A 274 -16.90 -3.55 12.85
CA LEU A 274 -17.25 -2.31 12.14
C LEU A 274 -17.29 -2.46 10.61
N GLY A 275 -17.00 -3.67 10.10
CA GLY A 275 -16.92 -3.97 8.68
C GLY A 275 -15.70 -3.37 7.99
N LEU A 276 -14.63 -3.07 8.73
CA LEU A 276 -13.34 -2.67 8.18
C LEU A 276 -12.50 -3.90 7.90
N ARG A 277 -11.74 -3.89 6.80
CA ARG A 277 -10.57 -4.77 6.66
C ARG A 277 -9.37 -4.20 7.40
N ILE A 278 -8.46 -5.05 7.86
CA ILE A 278 -7.18 -4.66 8.46
C ILE A 278 -6.00 -5.23 7.66
N VAL A 279 -5.19 -4.36 7.06
CA VAL A 279 -4.00 -4.75 6.29
C VAL A 279 -2.76 -4.11 6.91
N VAL A 280 -1.87 -4.91 7.50
CA VAL A 280 -0.79 -4.39 8.35
C VAL A 280 0.52 -4.15 7.59
N TRP A 281 1.31 -3.17 8.02
CA TRP A 281 2.61 -2.84 7.41
C TRP A 281 3.72 -2.56 8.44
N THR A 282 5.00 -2.55 8.06
CA THR A 282 5.59 -3.41 7.02
C THR A 282 6.16 -4.63 7.74
N VAL A 283 5.70 -5.84 7.39
CA VAL A 283 6.05 -7.06 8.13
C VAL A 283 7.06 -7.88 7.35
N ASN A 284 8.29 -7.99 7.86
CA ASN A 284 9.41 -8.60 7.11
C ASN A 284 10.02 -9.84 7.77
N LYS A 285 9.62 -10.15 9.00
CA LYS A 285 10.09 -11.34 9.73
C LYS A 285 9.03 -12.44 9.66
N ARG A 286 9.49 -13.68 9.47
CA ARG A 286 8.62 -14.86 9.39
C ARG A 286 7.72 -14.98 10.61
N GLU A 287 8.26 -14.78 11.80
CA GLU A 287 7.54 -14.94 13.06
C GLU A 287 6.44 -13.89 13.19
N ASP A 288 6.73 -12.64 12.80
CA ASP A 288 5.73 -11.58 12.78
C ASP A 288 4.67 -11.81 11.70
N MET A 289 5.04 -12.31 10.51
CA MET A 289 4.06 -12.67 9.47
C MET A 289 3.09 -13.75 9.96
N ALA A 290 3.63 -14.82 10.56
CA ALA A 290 2.83 -15.91 11.10
C ALA A 290 1.89 -15.40 12.22
N ARG A 291 2.42 -14.57 13.13
CA ARG A 291 1.64 -13.94 14.19
C ARG A 291 0.51 -13.06 13.64
N MET A 292 0.77 -12.24 12.63
CA MET A 292 -0.26 -11.38 12.04
C MET A 292 -1.36 -12.20 11.38
N ILE A 293 -1.02 -13.27 10.66
CA ILE A 293 -2.00 -14.21 10.08
C ILE A 293 -2.83 -14.88 11.19
N GLU A 294 -2.21 -15.32 12.29
CA GLU A 294 -2.89 -15.95 13.42
C GLU A 294 -3.85 -14.99 14.16
N LEU A 295 -3.49 -13.70 14.24
CA LEU A 295 -4.38 -12.65 14.76
C LEU A 295 -5.58 -12.36 13.85
N GLY A 296 -5.61 -12.91 12.64
CA GLY A 296 -6.72 -12.78 11.70
C GLY A 296 -6.71 -11.50 10.89
N VAL A 297 -5.55 -10.87 10.65
CA VAL A 297 -5.49 -9.71 9.74
C VAL A 297 -5.90 -10.11 8.33
N ASP A 298 -6.52 -9.19 7.60
CA ASP A 298 -7.00 -9.44 6.23
C ASP A 298 -5.88 -9.39 5.20
N GLY A 299 -4.71 -8.84 5.54
CA GLY A 299 -3.56 -8.77 4.65
C GLY A 299 -2.28 -8.26 5.31
N ILE A 300 -1.17 -8.44 4.59
CA ILE A 300 0.16 -8.00 5.03
C ILE A 300 0.88 -7.32 3.87
N ILE A 301 1.41 -6.13 4.14
CA ILE A 301 2.33 -5.37 3.29
C ILE A 301 3.75 -5.74 3.70
N SER A 302 4.55 -6.28 2.76
CA SER A 302 5.91 -6.77 3.06
C SER A 302 6.94 -6.36 2.02
N ASP A 303 8.14 -6.01 2.48
CA ASP A 303 9.33 -5.88 1.63
C ASP A 303 9.80 -7.22 1.07
N ARG A 304 9.38 -8.32 1.72
CA ARG A 304 9.73 -9.71 1.42
C ARG A 304 8.49 -10.50 0.99
N PRO A 305 7.85 -10.15 -0.14
CA PRO A 305 6.69 -10.89 -0.63
C PRO A 305 7.03 -12.36 -0.93
N ASP A 306 8.29 -12.68 -1.25
CA ASP A 306 8.80 -14.05 -1.36
C ASP A 306 8.61 -14.84 -0.06
N LEU A 307 9.03 -14.26 1.06
CA LEU A 307 8.90 -14.86 2.39
C LEU A 307 7.44 -14.92 2.83
N LEU A 308 6.69 -13.85 2.61
CA LEU A 308 5.27 -13.78 2.96
C LEU A 308 4.46 -14.86 2.23
N ARG A 309 4.73 -15.09 0.93
CA ARG A 309 4.10 -16.17 0.16
C ARG A 309 4.37 -17.53 0.79
N GLN A 310 5.61 -17.79 1.19
CA GLN A 310 5.98 -19.04 1.83
C GLN A 310 5.22 -19.23 3.14
N VAL A 311 5.22 -18.23 4.03
CA VAL A 311 4.52 -18.29 5.32
C VAL A 311 3.01 -18.44 5.14
N ALA A 312 2.40 -17.68 4.21
CA ALA A 312 0.98 -17.79 3.92
C ALA A 312 0.61 -19.19 3.40
N GLY A 313 1.41 -19.76 2.49
CA GLY A 313 1.22 -21.12 2.01
C GLY A 313 1.33 -22.18 3.11
N GLU A 314 2.31 -22.05 4.02
CA GLU A 314 2.45 -22.92 5.20
C GLU A 314 1.23 -22.81 6.15
N LYS A 315 0.57 -21.65 6.19
CA LYS A 315 -0.68 -21.41 6.93
C LYS A 315 -1.95 -21.84 6.17
N GLY A 316 -1.81 -22.47 4.99
CA GLY A 316 -2.94 -22.96 4.20
C GLY A 316 -3.68 -21.88 3.41
N ILE A 317 -3.11 -20.69 3.27
CA ILE A 317 -3.68 -19.63 2.44
C ILE A 317 -3.42 -19.97 0.96
N ALA A 318 -4.47 -19.88 0.14
CA ALA A 318 -4.35 -20.07 -1.30
C ALA A 318 -3.53 -18.93 -1.91
N LEU A 319 -2.48 -19.28 -2.66
CA LEU A 319 -1.55 -18.31 -3.23
C LEU A 319 -1.94 -17.96 -4.67
N PRO A 320 -1.92 -16.67 -5.06
CA PRO A 320 -2.12 -16.29 -6.46
C PRO A 320 -0.99 -16.83 -7.35
N ALA A 321 -1.34 -17.23 -8.57
CA ALA A 321 -0.38 -17.63 -9.58
C ALA A 321 0.38 -16.41 -10.13
N GLY A 322 1.65 -16.63 -10.49
CA GLY A 322 2.47 -15.59 -11.11
C GLY A 322 2.15 -15.39 -12.59
N THR A 323 2.38 -14.17 -13.07
CA THR A 323 2.31 -13.79 -14.49
C THR A 323 3.66 -13.20 -14.91
N PRO A 324 4.63 -14.04 -15.33
CA PRO A 324 5.97 -13.57 -15.67
C PRO A 324 5.96 -12.52 -16.78
N VAL A 325 6.74 -11.46 -16.58
CA VAL A 325 6.87 -10.36 -17.54
C VAL A 325 8.26 -9.74 -17.42
N ALA A 326 8.81 -9.28 -18.54
CA ALA A 326 10.02 -8.47 -18.55
C ALA A 326 9.65 -6.98 -18.40
N PRO A 327 10.35 -6.21 -17.56
CA PRO A 327 10.17 -4.76 -17.46
C PRO A 327 10.43 -4.05 -18.79
#